data_AF-A0A844AVA6-F1
#
_entry.id   AF-A0A844AVA6-F1
#
_cell.length_a   1.000
_cell.length_b   1.000
_cell.length_c   1.000
_cell.angle_alpha   90.00
_cell.angle_beta   90.00
_cell.angle_gamma   90.00
#
_symmetry.space_group_name_H-M   'P 1'
#
loop_
_entity.id
_entity.type
_entity.pdbx_description
1 polymer ?
#
loop_
_entity_poly.entity_id
_entity_poly.type
_entity_poly.pdbx_seq_one_letter_code
_entity_poly.pdbx_strand_id
1 'polypeptide(L)'
;MPTSSTAPPAITISPDDYTGGYPLETASKALLAQGDSWFSIGALPPWRTTNLLFGLKLAQSTTIVNCAKPGAVLTHMTDTTTDTKFLQILNGPLSMKFDAILLSGGGNDMIDAVQSTHDSPEKRLLLRASEWGQPVAGAARYISEEGWSTFEGHMEDVFTRFIAARDKAASKNRHTPVVFHTYDRPTPRDASAGFGFGPWLCKAFTAFAIPPHDWHDVSVELFERLRVMLVRLGQQFPNMHLVDTQGTLAPAAASDAGASTDWQNEIHPTRSGYKQLAAKWVPVIEAVY
;
A
#
# COMPACT_ATOMS: atom_id res chain seq x y z
N MET A 1 17.15 17.25 32.29
CA MET A 1 16.61 17.57 30.96
C MET A 1 17.27 16.63 29.96
N PRO A 2 16.63 15.54 29.53
CA PRO A 2 17.18 14.73 28.45
C PRO A 2 17.12 15.60 27.19
N THR A 3 18.26 15.79 26.54
CA THR A 3 18.37 16.42 25.23
C THR A 3 17.50 15.63 24.25
N SER A 4 16.46 16.27 23.72
CA SER A 4 15.65 15.77 22.61
C SER A 4 16.55 15.58 21.38
N SER A 5 17.23 14.44 21.30
CA SER A 5 17.82 13.97 20.05
C SER A 5 16.66 13.65 19.12
N THR A 6 16.40 14.51 18.15
CA THR A 6 15.40 14.24 17.13
C THR A 6 15.87 13.07 16.29
N ALA A 7 15.13 11.96 16.27
CA ALA A 7 15.42 10.80 15.44
C ALA A 7 15.76 11.22 13.99
N PRO A 8 16.88 10.75 13.42
CA PRO A 8 17.26 11.08 12.05
C PRO A 8 16.24 10.56 11.03
N PRO A 9 16.07 11.22 9.88
CA PRO A 9 15.29 10.68 8.77
C PRO A 9 15.96 9.42 8.22
N ALA A 10 15.16 8.44 7.80
CA ALA A 10 15.67 7.33 6.99
C ALA A 10 16.10 7.84 5.60
N ILE A 11 17.19 7.30 5.08
CA ILE A 11 17.67 7.61 3.72
C ILE A 11 17.11 6.56 2.77
N THR A 12 16.31 6.98 1.80
CA THR A 12 15.79 6.09 0.76
C THR A 12 16.66 6.17 -0.49
N ILE A 13 17.10 5.02 -1.00
CA ILE A 13 17.89 4.90 -2.23
C ILE A 13 17.18 3.98 -3.23
N SER A 14 17.49 4.15 -4.52
CA SER A 14 16.97 3.27 -5.57
C SER A 14 17.72 1.93 -5.63
N PRO A 15 17.19 0.92 -6.33
CA PRO A 15 17.93 -0.31 -6.59
C PRO A 15 19.21 -0.08 -7.41
N ASP A 16 19.22 0.95 -8.25
CA ASP A 16 20.38 1.31 -9.07
C ASP A 16 21.49 1.91 -8.21
N ASP A 17 21.16 2.79 -7.26
CA ASP A 17 22.10 3.30 -6.26
C ASP A 17 22.71 2.15 -5.44
N TYR A 18 21.87 1.21 -5.00
CA TYR A 18 22.30 0.00 -4.28
C TYR A 18 23.30 -0.82 -5.11
N THR A 19 22.98 -1.12 -6.37
CA THR A 19 23.90 -1.88 -7.24
C THR A 19 25.11 -1.07 -7.70
N GLY A 20 25.03 0.26 -7.64
CA GLY A 20 26.12 1.20 -7.91
C GLY A 20 27.13 1.33 -6.77
N GLY A 21 26.94 0.61 -5.67
CA GLY A 21 27.88 0.59 -4.55
C GLY A 21 27.62 1.68 -3.51
N TYR A 22 26.37 2.11 -3.34
CA TYR A 22 26.01 2.99 -2.23
C TYR A 22 26.48 2.38 -0.89
N PRO A 23 27.17 3.14 -0.01
CA PRO A 23 27.82 2.61 1.18
C PRO A 23 26.80 2.36 2.31
N LEU A 24 26.04 1.27 2.22
CA LEU A 24 25.01 0.90 3.20
C LEU A 24 25.55 0.76 4.63
N GLU A 25 26.83 0.41 4.78
CA GLU A 25 27.53 0.28 6.06
C GLU A 25 27.66 1.59 6.85
N THR A 26 27.36 2.73 6.23
CA THR A 26 27.30 4.04 6.90
C THR A 26 26.04 4.21 7.76
N ALA A 27 25.01 3.39 7.52
CA ALA A 27 23.81 3.32 8.35
C ALA A 27 23.90 2.14 9.33
N SER A 28 23.27 2.28 10.49
CA SER A 28 23.17 1.22 11.49
C SER A 28 22.20 0.12 11.06
N LYS A 29 21.21 0.47 10.22
CA LYS A 29 20.16 -0.41 9.72
C LYS A 29 20.01 -0.31 8.21
N ALA A 30 19.78 -1.45 7.57
CA ALA A 30 19.48 -1.55 6.15
C ALA A 30 18.15 -2.28 5.94
N LEU A 31 17.18 -1.59 5.32
CA LEU A 31 15.86 -2.13 5.01
C LEU A 31 15.69 -2.30 3.49
N LEU A 32 14.88 -3.26 3.10
CA LEU A 32 14.43 -3.44 1.70
C LEU A 32 12.96 -3.07 1.61
N ALA A 33 12.58 -2.18 0.71
CA ALA A 33 11.19 -1.81 0.49
C ALA A 33 10.73 -2.21 -0.91
N GLN A 34 9.48 -2.64 -1.04
CA GLN A 34 8.79 -2.81 -2.30
C GLN A 34 7.33 -2.40 -2.13
N GLY A 35 6.76 -1.80 -3.17
CA GLY A 35 5.33 -1.52 -3.12
C GLY A 35 4.82 -0.51 -4.13
N ASP A 36 3.64 -0.03 -3.84
CA ASP A 36 2.84 0.85 -4.68
C ASP A 36 3.20 2.35 -4.59
N SER A 37 2.28 3.19 -5.06
CA SER A 37 2.40 4.66 -5.07
C SER A 37 2.47 5.30 -3.69
N TRP A 38 2.17 4.58 -2.60
CA TRP A 38 2.41 5.07 -1.24
C TRP A 38 3.88 4.96 -0.84
N PHE A 39 4.62 4.05 -1.49
CA PHE A 39 6.07 3.89 -1.35
C PHE A 39 6.85 4.54 -2.50
N SER A 40 6.21 4.81 -3.63
CA SER A 40 6.80 5.50 -4.77
C SER A 40 6.35 6.96 -4.87
N ILE A 41 6.90 7.70 -5.82
CA ILE A 41 6.71 9.15 -5.99
C ILE A 41 5.28 9.38 -6.55
N GLY A 42 4.30 9.62 -5.66
CA GLY A 42 2.87 9.41 -5.93
C GLY A 42 2.02 10.55 -6.54
N ALA A 43 2.60 11.58 -7.16
CA ALA A 43 1.78 12.56 -7.92
C ALA A 43 2.56 13.21 -9.08
N LEU A 44 1.86 13.81 -10.04
CA LEU A 44 2.48 14.76 -10.96
C LEU A 44 2.02 16.16 -10.55
N PRO A 45 2.92 17.16 -10.42
CA PRO A 45 4.34 17.14 -10.81
C PRO A 45 5.32 16.67 -9.71
N PRO A 46 6.53 16.18 -10.07
CA PRO A 46 7.51 15.55 -9.18
C PRO A 46 7.88 16.35 -7.92
N TRP A 47 7.90 17.69 -7.99
CA TRP A 47 8.24 18.55 -6.85
C TRP A 47 7.14 18.68 -5.79
N ARG A 48 5.92 18.20 -6.06
CA ARG A 48 4.82 18.09 -5.08
C ARG A 48 4.69 16.70 -4.48
N THR A 49 5.53 15.77 -4.91
CA THR A 49 5.43 14.38 -4.49
C THR A 49 6.24 14.10 -3.26
N THR A 50 5.71 13.18 -2.48
CA THR A 50 6.33 12.58 -1.33
C THR A 50 5.74 11.19 -1.19
N ASN A 51 6.24 10.41 -0.27
CA ASN A 51 5.77 9.07 0.00
C ASN A 51 5.92 8.78 1.49
N LEU A 52 5.39 7.64 1.91
CA LEU A 52 5.43 7.21 3.30
C LEU A 52 6.87 7.10 3.82
N LEU A 53 7.78 6.55 3.02
CA LEU A 53 9.16 6.30 3.42
C LEU A 53 9.92 7.60 3.76
N PHE A 54 9.65 8.70 3.05
CA PHE A 54 10.23 10.02 3.35
C PHE A 54 9.74 10.63 4.68
N GLY A 55 8.63 10.13 5.22
CA GLY A 55 8.14 10.51 6.55
C GLY A 55 8.83 9.77 7.70
N LEU A 56 9.57 8.68 7.43
CA LEU A 56 10.17 7.84 8.47
C LEU A 56 11.34 8.55 9.15
N LYS A 57 11.23 8.66 10.48
CA LYS A 57 12.30 9.09 11.37
C LYS A 57 12.51 8.02 12.41
N LEU A 58 13.67 7.37 12.37
CA LEU A 58 13.98 6.17 13.14
C LEU A 58 15.11 6.48 14.11
N ALA A 59 15.09 5.88 15.30
CA ALA A 59 16.08 6.11 16.35
C ALA A 59 17.50 5.77 15.90
N GLN A 60 17.64 4.77 15.03
CA GLN A 60 18.91 4.36 14.43
C GLN A 60 19.03 4.91 13.01
N SER A 61 20.26 5.28 12.61
CA SER A 61 20.52 5.65 11.21
C SER A 61 20.15 4.48 10.30
N THR A 62 19.26 4.74 9.33
CA THR A 62 18.64 3.69 8.53
C THR A 62 18.69 4.06 7.06
N THR A 63 19.12 3.12 6.22
CA THR A 63 19.01 3.21 4.76
C THR A 63 17.96 2.23 4.26
N ILE A 64 17.10 2.67 3.34
CA ILE A 64 16.02 1.87 2.75
C ILE A 64 16.30 1.74 1.25
N VAL A 65 16.56 0.52 0.78
CA VAL A 65 16.62 0.20 -0.65
C VAL A 65 15.18 0.05 -1.15
N ASN A 66 14.66 1.05 -1.86
CA ASN A 66 13.26 1.07 -2.29
C ASN A 66 13.11 0.64 -3.75
N CYS A 67 12.55 -0.56 -3.95
CA CYS A 67 12.24 -1.11 -5.26
C CYS A 67 10.91 -0.61 -5.84
N ALA A 68 10.11 0.15 -5.06
CA ALA A 68 8.85 0.72 -5.54
C ALA A 68 9.11 1.72 -6.69
N LYS A 69 8.41 1.57 -7.80
CA LYS A 69 8.63 2.36 -9.01
C LYS A 69 7.59 3.49 -9.16
N PRO A 70 8.00 4.72 -9.44
CA PRO A 70 7.10 5.76 -9.95
C PRO A 70 6.67 5.44 -11.39
N GLY A 71 5.39 5.61 -11.74
CA GLY A 71 4.96 5.44 -13.13
C GLY A 71 3.45 5.45 -13.36
N ALA A 72 3.07 5.25 -14.63
CA ALA A 72 1.70 5.12 -15.11
C ALA A 72 1.02 3.78 -14.75
N VAL A 73 1.80 2.84 -14.21
CA VAL A 73 1.33 1.50 -13.83
C VAL A 73 1.09 1.51 -12.33
N LEU A 74 -0.13 1.16 -11.91
CA LEU A 74 -0.41 0.81 -10.54
C LEU A 74 0.42 -0.44 -10.23
N THR A 75 1.45 -0.32 -9.39
CA THR A 75 2.21 -1.49 -8.94
C THR A 75 1.32 -2.33 -8.04
N HIS A 76 1.25 -3.63 -8.31
CA HIS A 76 0.43 -4.62 -7.59
C HIS A 76 1.26 -5.38 -6.58
N MET A 77 0.59 -6.04 -5.63
CA MET A 77 1.27 -6.95 -4.71
C MET A 77 1.99 -8.08 -5.46
N THR A 78 1.52 -8.47 -6.65
CA THR A 78 2.18 -9.45 -7.53
C THR A 78 3.63 -9.10 -7.88
N ASP A 79 3.98 -7.81 -7.90
CA ASP A 79 5.33 -7.35 -8.25
C ASP A 79 6.37 -7.80 -7.21
N THR A 80 5.95 -8.10 -5.99
CA THR A 80 6.80 -8.75 -4.97
C THR A 80 7.22 -10.18 -5.36
N THR A 81 6.57 -10.77 -6.35
CA THR A 81 6.79 -12.14 -6.83
C THR A 81 7.27 -12.23 -8.28
N THR A 82 7.24 -11.12 -9.02
CA THR A 82 7.60 -11.07 -10.45
C THR A 82 8.67 -10.04 -10.79
N ASP A 83 8.88 -8.99 -9.99
CA ASP A 83 9.92 -8.00 -10.28
C ASP A 83 11.31 -8.61 -10.10
N THR A 84 11.98 -8.84 -11.24
CA THR A 84 13.30 -9.49 -11.27
C THR A 84 14.33 -8.76 -10.43
N LYS A 85 14.33 -7.42 -10.40
CA LYS A 85 15.33 -6.64 -9.64
C LYS A 85 15.06 -6.80 -8.15
N PHE A 86 13.81 -6.67 -7.71
CA PHE A 86 13.42 -6.92 -6.33
C PHE A 86 13.79 -8.33 -5.89
N LEU A 87 13.46 -9.37 -6.69
CA LEU A 87 13.79 -10.75 -6.36
C LEU A 87 15.31 -11.00 -6.31
N GLN A 88 16.08 -10.39 -7.21
CA GLN A 88 17.54 -10.47 -7.17
C GLN A 88 18.13 -9.91 -5.87
N ILE A 89 17.55 -8.83 -5.32
CA ILE A 89 17.96 -8.21 -4.06
C ILE A 89 17.39 -8.98 -2.84
N LEU A 90 16.16 -9.48 -2.93
CA LEU A 90 15.51 -10.23 -1.86
C LEU A 90 16.19 -11.58 -1.61
N ASN A 91 16.36 -12.40 -2.64
CA ASN A 91 16.82 -13.80 -2.48
C ASN A 91 17.79 -14.28 -3.57
N GLY A 92 18.23 -13.39 -4.46
CA GLY A 92 19.08 -13.73 -5.60
C GLY A 92 20.54 -13.26 -5.46
N PRO A 93 21.26 -13.13 -6.58
CA PRO A 93 22.70 -12.82 -6.59
C PRO A 93 23.07 -11.46 -5.97
N LEU A 94 22.13 -10.52 -5.93
CA LEU A 94 22.34 -9.17 -5.35
C LEU A 94 21.98 -9.12 -3.86
N SER A 95 21.62 -10.25 -3.26
CA SER A 95 21.07 -10.27 -1.91
C SER A 95 22.14 -10.04 -0.84
N MET A 96 21.77 -9.26 0.17
CA MET A 96 22.39 -9.17 1.49
C MET A 96 21.33 -9.47 2.57
N LYS A 97 21.76 -9.59 3.83
CA LYS A 97 20.82 -9.67 4.96
C LYS A 97 20.32 -8.25 5.26
N PHE A 98 19.02 -8.02 5.08
CA PHE A 98 18.34 -6.81 5.55
C PHE A 98 17.81 -7.01 6.98
N ASP A 99 17.71 -5.92 7.72
CA ASP A 99 17.15 -5.89 9.07
C ASP A 99 15.62 -6.08 9.06
N ALA A 100 14.93 -5.48 8.08
CA ALA A 100 13.52 -5.73 7.80
C ALA A 100 13.20 -5.49 6.32
N ILE A 101 12.07 -6.03 5.88
CA ILE A 101 11.48 -5.80 4.57
C ILE A 101 10.19 -4.98 4.77
N LEU A 102 10.02 -3.88 4.04
CA LEU A 102 8.83 -3.05 4.07
C LEU A 102 7.99 -3.32 2.82
N LEU A 103 6.70 -3.59 2.99
CA LEU A 103 5.77 -3.84 1.88
C LEU A 103 4.58 -2.88 1.89
N SER A 104 4.31 -2.31 0.73
CA SER A 104 3.06 -1.57 0.42
C SER A 104 2.36 -2.24 -0.75
N GLY A 105 1.25 -2.93 -0.52
CA GLY A 105 0.54 -3.66 -1.56
C GLY A 105 -0.85 -4.12 -1.12
N GLY A 106 -1.74 -4.36 -2.09
CA GLY A 106 -3.14 -4.72 -1.89
C GLY A 106 -4.11 -3.57 -2.15
N GLY A 107 -3.70 -2.31 -1.98
CA GLY A 107 -4.54 -1.14 -2.28
C GLY A 107 -4.82 -1.02 -3.77
N ASN A 108 -3.77 -1.04 -4.60
CA ASN A 108 -3.90 -1.02 -6.06
C ASN A 108 -4.61 -2.26 -6.61
N ASP A 109 -4.32 -3.43 -6.05
CA ASP A 109 -4.99 -4.69 -6.40
C ASP A 109 -6.50 -4.56 -6.21
N MET A 110 -6.94 -4.00 -5.08
CA MET A 110 -8.35 -3.71 -4.84
C MET A 110 -8.89 -2.62 -5.77
N ILE A 111 -8.16 -1.52 -5.97
CA ILE A 111 -8.56 -0.41 -6.84
C ILE A 111 -8.79 -0.88 -8.29
N ASP A 112 -7.98 -1.80 -8.80
CA ASP A 112 -8.21 -2.38 -10.11
C ASP A 112 -9.37 -3.37 -10.11
N ALA A 113 -9.50 -4.19 -9.06
CA ALA A 113 -10.60 -5.15 -8.93
C ALA A 113 -11.99 -4.47 -8.79
N VAL A 114 -12.09 -3.30 -8.16
CA VAL A 114 -13.35 -2.50 -8.13
C VAL A 114 -13.66 -1.85 -9.47
N GLN A 115 -12.65 -1.59 -10.30
CA GLN A 115 -12.83 -1.03 -11.65
C GLN A 115 -13.14 -2.10 -12.71
N SER A 116 -12.96 -3.39 -12.41
CA SER A 116 -13.31 -4.49 -13.32
C SER A 116 -14.80 -4.46 -13.66
N THR A 117 -15.12 -4.35 -14.95
CA THR A 117 -16.50 -4.42 -15.47
C THR A 117 -16.85 -5.78 -16.07
N HIS A 118 -16.11 -6.83 -15.70
CA HIS A 118 -16.36 -8.19 -16.18
C HIS A 118 -17.80 -8.62 -15.89
N ASP A 119 -18.43 -9.37 -16.80
CA ASP A 119 -19.84 -9.75 -16.64
C ASP A 119 -20.09 -10.63 -15.42
N SER A 120 -19.26 -11.65 -15.25
CA SER A 120 -19.35 -12.55 -14.10
C SER A 120 -19.00 -11.88 -12.75
N PRO A 121 -19.84 -12.00 -11.72
CA PRO A 121 -19.66 -11.35 -10.42
C PRO A 121 -18.44 -11.85 -9.65
N GLU A 122 -17.95 -13.07 -9.89
CA GLU A 122 -16.75 -13.63 -9.27
C GLU A 122 -15.44 -13.00 -9.78
N LYS A 123 -15.51 -12.14 -10.82
CA LYS A 123 -14.36 -11.45 -11.45
C LYS A 123 -14.40 -9.92 -11.30
N ARG A 124 -15.22 -9.40 -10.39
CA ARG A 124 -15.32 -7.97 -10.05
C ARG A 124 -15.77 -7.79 -8.61
N LEU A 125 -15.39 -6.67 -7.99
CA LEU A 125 -15.78 -6.42 -6.60
C LEU A 125 -17.14 -5.74 -6.47
N LEU A 126 -17.60 -4.99 -7.48
CA LEU A 126 -18.86 -4.25 -7.43
C LEU A 126 -19.97 -5.00 -8.16
N LEU A 127 -21.19 -4.98 -7.62
CA LEU A 127 -22.40 -5.55 -8.20
C LEU A 127 -23.08 -4.57 -9.16
N ARG A 128 -23.63 -5.09 -10.27
CA ARG A 128 -24.50 -4.30 -11.17
C ARG A 128 -25.84 -4.05 -10.49
N ALA A 129 -26.56 -3.02 -10.95
CA ALA A 129 -27.85 -2.63 -10.37
C ALA A 129 -28.88 -3.77 -10.26
N SER A 130 -28.90 -4.69 -11.22
CA SER A 130 -29.79 -5.87 -11.22
C SER A 130 -29.40 -6.95 -10.20
N GLU A 131 -28.21 -6.87 -9.61
CA GLU A 131 -27.63 -7.88 -8.74
C GLU A 131 -27.51 -7.40 -7.29
N TRP A 132 -27.79 -6.12 -7.02
CA TRP A 132 -27.63 -5.54 -5.69
C TRP A 132 -28.42 -6.32 -4.63
N GLY A 133 -27.77 -6.46 -3.47
CA GLY A 133 -28.41 -7.01 -2.30
C GLY A 133 -29.57 -6.16 -1.78
N GLN A 134 -30.26 -6.71 -0.78
CA GLN A 134 -31.34 -6.02 -0.09
C GLN A 134 -30.83 -4.74 0.61
N PRO A 135 -31.61 -3.64 0.64
CA PRO A 135 -31.19 -2.39 1.28
C PRO A 135 -30.75 -2.51 2.73
N VAL A 136 -31.28 -3.48 3.48
CA VAL A 136 -30.90 -3.76 4.87
C VAL A 136 -29.43 -4.13 5.05
N ALA A 137 -28.74 -4.58 3.98
CA ALA A 137 -27.32 -4.88 4.00
C ALA A 137 -26.42 -3.61 3.93
N GLY A 138 -27.00 -2.41 3.84
CA GLY A 138 -26.23 -1.16 3.76
C GLY A 138 -25.26 -1.17 2.58
N ALA A 139 -24.05 -0.66 2.77
CA ALA A 139 -23.00 -0.60 1.74
C ALA A 139 -22.60 -1.97 1.17
N ALA A 140 -22.64 -3.05 1.97
CA ALA A 140 -22.29 -4.38 1.52
C ALA A 140 -23.18 -4.89 0.38
N ARG A 141 -24.39 -4.32 0.21
CA ARG A 141 -25.31 -4.67 -0.89
C ARG A 141 -24.73 -4.44 -2.28
N TYR A 142 -23.70 -3.61 -2.39
CA TYR A 142 -23.05 -3.24 -3.65
C TYR A 142 -21.83 -4.12 -3.95
N ILE A 143 -21.44 -5.01 -3.05
CA ILE A 143 -20.20 -5.78 -3.15
C ILE A 143 -20.51 -7.23 -3.52
N SER A 144 -19.76 -7.76 -4.48
CA SER A 144 -19.83 -9.17 -4.87
C SER A 144 -19.09 -10.02 -3.85
N GLU A 145 -19.79 -10.86 -3.08
CA GLU A 145 -19.15 -11.77 -2.13
C GLU A 145 -18.28 -12.82 -2.84
N GLU A 146 -18.71 -13.30 -4.01
CA GLU A 146 -17.92 -14.21 -4.85
C GLU A 146 -16.66 -13.53 -5.39
N GLY A 147 -16.80 -12.28 -5.85
CA GLY A 147 -15.68 -11.47 -6.33
C GLY A 147 -14.70 -11.16 -5.21
N TRP A 148 -15.21 -10.86 -4.02
CA TRP A 148 -14.39 -10.65 -2.83
C TRP A 148 -13.63 -11.92 -2.44
N SER A 149 -14.29 -13.09 -2.45
CA SER A 149 -13.62 -14.37 -2.20
C SER A 149 -12.50 -14.66 -3.21
N THR A 150 -12.72 -14.38 -4.50
CA THR A 150 -11.68 -14.51 -5.54
C THR A 150 -10.51 -13.57 -5.27
N PHE A 151 -10.78 -12.33 -4.88
CA PHE A 151 -9.75 -11.34 -4.53
C PHE A 151 -8.94 -11.78 -3.31
N GLU A 152 -9.59 -12.26 -2.24
CA GLU A 152 -8.91 -12.78 -1.06
C GLU A 152 -8.00 -13.96 -1.40
N GLY A 153 -8.48 -14.90 -2.22
CA GLY A 153 -7.68 -16.04 -2.67
C GLY A 153 -6.47 -15.63 -3.50
N HIS A 154 -6.61 -14.62 -4.36
CA HIS A 154 -5.49 -14.04 -5.09
C HIS A 154 -4.45 -13.43 -4.16
N MET A 155 -4.89 -12.61 -3.19
CA MET A 155 -3.98 -11.97 -2.24
C MET A 155 -3.25 -13.00 -1.36
N GLU A 156 -3.94 -14.03 -0.90
CA GLU A 156 -3.32 -15.13 -0.13
C GLU A 156 -2.25 -15.86 -0.94
N ASP A 157 -2.50 -16.16 -2.22
CA ASP A 157 -1.53 -16.79 -3.13
C ASP A 157 -0.30 -15.90 -3.36
N VAL A 158 -0.49 -14.59 -3.54
CA VAL A 158 0.65 -13.65 -3.68
C VAL A 158 1.48 -13.56 -2.40
N PHE A 159 0.85 -13.41 -1.23
CA PHE A 159 1.58 -13.40 0.05
C PHE A 159 2.30 -14.73 0.27
N THR A 160 1.66 -15.87 0.00
CA THR A 160 2.27 -17.19 0.10
C THR A 160 3.53 -17.30 -0.76
N ARG A 161 3.46 -16.86 -2.02
CA ARG A 161 4.62 -16.87 -2.93
C ARG A 161 5.72 -15.92 -2.49
N PHE A 162 5.39 -14.74 -2.01
CA PHE A 162 6.37 -13.80 -1.46
C PHE A 162 7.09 -14.39 -0.24
N ILE A 163 6.35 -14.97 0.70
CA ILE A 163 6.91 -15.61 1.90
C ILE A 163 7.80 -16.79 1.52
N ALA A 164 7.37 -17.64 0.58
CA ALA A 164 8.18 -18.72 0.05
C ALA A 164 9.47 -18.19 -0.62
N ALA A 165 9.40 -17.07 -1.33
CA ALA A 165 10.55 -16.42 -1.94
C ALA A 165 11.53 -15.88 -0.88
N ARG A 166 11.04 -15.20 0.16
CA ARG A 166 11.84 -14.73 1.30
C ARG A 166 12.53 -15.90 2.01
N ASP A 167 11.82 -17.00 2.23
CA ASP A 167 12.27 -18.12 3.08
C ASP A 167 12.93 -19.28 2.34
N LYS A 168 13.26 -19.12 1.05
CA LYS A 168 14.10 -20.07 0.29
C LYS A 168 15.37 -20.41 1.10
N ALA A 169 15.80 -21.67 1.06
CA ALA A 169 16.94 -22.13 1.86
C ALA A 169 18.24 -21.34 1.61
N ALA A 170 18.47 -20.90 0.37
CA ALA A 170 19.63 -20.08 0.00
C ALA A 170 19.43 -18.56 0.20
N SER A 171 18.23 -18.13 0.61
CA SER A 171 17.93 -16.72 0.82
C SER A 171 18.63 -16.19 2.07
N LYS A 172 19.41 -15.13 1.91
CA LYS A 172 19.97 -14.39 3.05
C LYS A 172 18.88 -13.70 3.88
N ASN A 173 17.70 -13.47 3.30
CA ASN A 173 16.57 -12.85 3.98
C ASN A 173 15.56 -13.85 4.54
N ARG A 174 15.94 -15.12 4.66
CA ARG A 174 15.13 -16.11 5.36
C ARG A 174 14.80 -15.61 6.77
N HIS A 175 13.52 -15.65 7.12
CA HIS A 175 12.95 -15.15 8.37
C HIS A 175 13.18 -13.65 8.65
N THR A 176 13.63 -12.84 7.68
CA THR A 176 13.69 -11.39 7.87
C THR A 176 12.27 -10.87 8.18
N PRO A 177 12.09 -10.05 9.23
CA PRO A 177 10.82 -9.42 9.53
C PRO A 177 10.27 -8.65 8.34
N VAL A 178 8.99 -8.81 8.07
CA VAL A 178 8.27 -8.09 7.03
C VAL A 178 7.27 -7.18 7.71
N VAL A 179 7.42 -5.87 7.51
CA VAL A 179 6.49 -4.86 7.99
C VAL A 179 5.63 -4.40 6.81
N PHE A 180 4.32 -4.46 6.97
CA PHE A 180 3.35 -4.07 5.93
C PHE A 180 2.18 -3.34 6.60
N HIS A 181 1.21 -2.84 5.82
CA HIS A 181 0.20 -1.94 6.38
C HIS A 181 -1.19 -2.13 5.81
N THR A 182 -2.18 -1.63 6.55
CA THR A 182 -3.52 -1.32 6.04
C THR A 182 -3.50 0.02 5.32
N TYR A 183 -4.51 0.31 4.50
CA TYR A 183 -4.69 1.63 3.88
C TYR A 183 -5.76 2.44 4.63
N ASP A 184 -5.55 3.75 4.68
CA ASP A 184 -6.58 4.68 5.12
C ASP A 184 -7.70 4.84 4.10
N ARG A 185 -8.86 5.35 4.55
CA ARG A 185 -10.10 5.37 3.78
C ARG A 185 -10.15 6.61 2.86
N PRO A 186 -10.02 6.46 1.53
CA PRO A 186 -10.22 7.56 0.61
C PRO A 186 -11.68 7.98 0.58
N THR A 187 -11.91 9.25 0.26
CA THR A 187 -13.25 9.76 -0.05
C THR A 187 -13.44 9.74 -1.56
N PRO A 188 -14.39 8.95 -2.11
CA PRO A 188 -14.68 8.93 -3.53
C PRO A 188 -15.11 10.32 -4.00
N ARG A 189 -14.38 10.88 -4.96
CA ARG A 189 -14.58 12.25 -5.45
C ARG A 189 -13.86 12.45 -6.77
N ASP A 190 -14.30 13.44 -7.54
CA ASP A 190 -13.67 13.79 -8.81
C ASP A 190 -12.36 14.56 -8.61
N ALA A 191 -11.35 13.85 -8.09
CA ALA A 191 -10.02 14.38 -7.83
C ALA A 191 -8.96 13.44 -8.42
N SER A 192 -8.70 13.62 -9.71
CA SER A 192 -7.65 12.92 -10.45
C SER A 192 -6.24 13.29 -9.98
N ALA A 193 -5.26 12.46 -10.28
CA ALA A 193 -3.83 12.78 -10.14
C ALA A 193 -3.27 13.66 -11.29
N GLY A 194 -4.14 14.09 -12.22
CA GLY A 194 -3.76 14.83 -13.42
C GLY A 194 -3.34 13.92 -14.59
N PHE A 195 -3.18 14.51 -15.78
CA PHE A 195 -2.75 13.82 -17.02
C PHE A 195 -3.57 12.56 -17.39
N GLY A 196 -4.84 12.49 -16.98
CA GLY A 196 -5.73 11.36 -17.24
C GLY A 196 -5.65 10.21 -16.24
N PHE A 197 -4.88 10.35 -15.14
CA PHE A 197 -4.80 9.35 -14.07
C PHE A 197 -5.84 9.60 -12.99
N GLY A 198 -6.68 8.61 -12.73
CA GLY A 198 -7.80 8.73 -11.80
C GLY A 198 -8.87 9.72 -12.29
N PRO A 199 -9.88 10.02 -11.47
CA PRO A 199 -10.18 9.34 -10.21
C PRO A 199 -10.54 7.85 -10.44
N TRP A 200 -10.38 7.04 -9.42
CA TRP A 200 -10.51 5.59 -9.45
C TRP A 200 -11.86 5.13 -8.88
N LEU A 201 -12.16 5.47 -7.63
CA LEU A 201 -13.39 5.04 -6.96
C LEU A 201 -14.60 5.78 -7.52
N CYS A 202 -14.52 7.10 -7.68
CA CYS A 202 -15.56 7.91 -8.32
C CYS A 202 -15.91 7.35 -9.71
N LYS A 203 -14.91 6.97 -10.50
CA LYS A 203 -15.10 6.37 -11.83
C LYS A 203 -15.78 5.01 -11.74
N ALA A 204 -15.31 4.13 -10.85
CA ALA A 204 -15.90 2.80 -10.65
C ALA A 204 -17.37 2.90 -10.19
N PHE A 205 -17.64 3.73 -9.17
CA PHE A 205 -18.98 3.88 -8.61
C PHE A 205 -19.96 4.47 -9.61
N THR A 206 -19.50 5.40 -10.46
CA THR A 206 -20.28 5.90 -11.59
C THR A 206 -20.57 4.79 -12.61
N ALA A 207 -19.57 3.99 -12.98
CA ALA A 207 -19.74 2.90 -13.96
C ALA A 207 -20.71 1.80 -13.49
N PHE A 208 -20.79 1.58 -12.16
CA PHE A 208 -21.72 0.63 -11.55
C PHE A 208 -23.05 1.26 -11.12
N ALA A 209 -23.27 2.55 -11.42
CA ALA A 209 -24.46 3.31 -11.07
C ALA A 209 -24.80 3.30 -9.57
N ILE A 210 -23.79 3.19 -8.69
CA ILE A 210 -23.98 3.29 -7.24
C ILE A 210 -24.46 4.72 -6.93
N PRO A 211 -25.53 4.89 -6.13
CA PRO A 211 -26.03 6.23 -5.81
C PRO A 211 -24.95 7.08 -5.10
N PRO A 212 -24.74 8.36 -5.49
CA PRO A 212 -23.69 9.20 -4.88
C PRO A 212 -23.78 9.35 -3.36
N HIS A 213 -24.98 9.26 -2.77
CA HIS A 213 -25.15 9.34 -1.32
C HIS A 213 -24.60 8.10 -0.58
N ASP A 214 -24.42 6.97 -1.27
CA ASP A 214 -23.87 5.74 -0.70
C ASP A 214 -22.35 5.63 -0.88
N TRP A 215 -21.73 6.46 -1.73
CA TRP A 215 -20.32 6.32 -2.10
C TRP A 215 -19.37 6.30 -0.90
N HIS A 216 -19.62 7.15 0.10
CA HIS A 216 -18.82 7.18 1.31
C HIS A 216 -18.85 5.83 2.02
N ASP A 217 -20.04 5.29 2.27
CA ASP A 217 -20.23 4.04 3.01
C ASP A 217 -19.68 2.84 2.22
N VAL A 218 -19.80 2.83 0.90
CA VAL A 218 -19.19 1.79 0.04
C VAL A 218 -17.67 1.85 0.09
N SER A 219 -17.07 3.04 0.09
CA SER A 219 -15.63 3.20 0.27
C SER A 219 -15.18 2.67 1.65
N VAL A 220 -15.91 3.04 2.71
CA VAL A 220 -15.64 2.57 4.07
C VAL A 220 -15.69 1.04 4.15
N GLU A 221 -16.74 0.42 3.59
CA GLU A 221 -16.92 -1.03 3.57
C GLU A 221 -15.78 -1.74 2.82
N LEU A 222 -15.41 -1.28 1.62
CA LEU A 222 -14.32 -1.86 0.83
C LEU A 222 -12.98 -1.83 1.59
N PHE A 223 -12.63 -0.68 2.16
CA PHE A 223 -11.37 -0.51 2.88
C PHE A 223 -11.38 -1.21 4.25
N GLU A 224 -12.54 -1.37 4.90
CA GLU A 224 -12.65 -2.19 6.12
C GLU A 224 -12.44 -3.67 5.80
N ARG A 225 -13.07 -4.19 4.74
CA ARG A 225 -12.84 -5.57 4.29
C ARG A 225 -11.37 -5.81 3.91
N LEU A 226 -10.74 -4.86 3.21
CA LEU A 226 -9.32 -4.92 2.89
C LEU A 226 -8.45 -4.95 4.16
N ARG A 227 -8.74 -4.09 5.14
CA ARG A 227 -8.07 -4.09 6.45
C ARG A 227 -8.20 -5.45 7.13
N VAL A 228 -9.42 -6.00 7.24
CA VAL A 228 -9.66 -7.30 7.89
C VAL A 228 -8.86 -8.41 7.21
N MET A 229 -8.85 -8.44 5.87
CA MET A 229 -8.07 -9.40 5.10
C MET A 229 -6.57 -9.26 5.37
N LEU A 230 -6.02 -8.03 5.34
CA LEU A 230 -4.61 -7.78 5.59
C LEU A 230 -4.20 -8.12 7.04
N VAL A 231 -5.06 -7.85 8.02
CA VAL A 231 -4.86 -8.27 9.42
C VAL A 231 -4.76 -9.80 9.51
N ARG A 232 -5.70 -10.52 8.88
CA ARG A 232 -5.70 -11.98 8.87
C ARG A 232 -4.42 -12.54 8.24
N LEU A 233 -4.02 -12.02 7.06
CA LEU A 233 -2.78 -12.43 6.39
C LEU A 233 -1.55 -12.16 7.27
N GLY A 234 -1.52 -11.05 7.99
CA GLY A 234 -0.44 -10.73 8.94
C GLY A 234 -0.32 -11.71 10.10
N GLN A 235 -1.43 -12.31 10.53
CA GLN A 235 -1.45 -13.32 11.59
C GLN A 235 -1.14 -14.73 11.07
N GLN A 236 -1.36 -14.98 9.78
CA GLN A 236 -1.20 -16.29 9.14
C GLN A 236 0.26 -16.66 8.88
N PHE A 237 1.11 -15.69 8.52
CA PHE A 237 2.50 -15.96 8.14
C PHE A 237 3.52 -15.56 9.21
N PRO A 238 4.63 -16.29 9.36
CA PRO A 238 5.65 -15.98 10.35
C PRO A 238 6.42 -14.69 10.00
N ASN A 239 6.81 -13.95 11.04
CA ASN A 239 7.57 -12.70 10.95
C ASN A 239 6.91 -11.65 10.06
N MET A 240 5.58 -11.60 10.07
CA MET A 240 4.78 -10.53 9.48
C MET A 240 4.31 -9.58 10.57
N HIS A 241 4.48 -8.29 10.35
CA HIS A 241 4.15 -7.24 11.30
C HIS A 241 3.28 -6.19 10.61
N LEU A 242 2.01 -6.12 10.99
CA LEU A 242 1.06 -5.18 10.42
C LEU A 242 1.16 -3.82 11.13
N VAL A 243 1.20 -2.75 10.34
CA VAL A 243 0.93 -1.38 10.76
C VAL A 243 -0.50 -1.03 10.37
N ASP A 244 -1.37 -0.89 11.36
CA ASP A 244 -2.72 -0.39 11.08
C ASP A 244 -2.70 1.14 10.93
N THR A 245 -2.88 1.60 9.70
CA THR A 245 -2.89 3.04 9.37
C THR A 245 -4.28 3.60 9.17
N GLN A 246 -5.31 2.76 9.15
CA GLN A 246 -6.66 3.20 8.82
C GLN A 246 -7.27 4.09 9.92
N GLY A 247 -7.92 5.19 9.52
CA GLY A 247 -8.45 6.20 10.43
C GLY A 247 -7.41 7.17 10.98
N THR A 248 -6.23 7.26 10.36
CA THR A 248 -5.17 8.21 10.74
C THR A 248 -5.36 9.58 10.10
N LEU A 249 -5.83 9.62 8.85
CA LEU A 249 -5.93 10.82 8.03
C LEU A 249 -7.28 11.51 8.20
N ALA A 250 -7.26 12.85 8.14
CA ALA A 250 -8.48 13.62 7.99
C ALA A 250 -9.16 13.27 6.65
N PRO A 251 -10.44 12.87 6.62
CA PRO A 251 -11.16 12.63 5.38
C PRO A 251 -11.21 13.89 4.51
N ALA A 252 -11.15 13.72 3.19
CA ALA A 252 -11.47 14.80 2.26
C ALA A 252 -12.98 15.04 2.23
N ALA A 253 -13.43 16.23 1.83
CA ALA A 253 -14.84 16.44 1.52
C ALA A 253 -15.17 15.85 0.14
N ALA A 254 -16.38 15.32 -0.02
CA ALA A 254 -16.84 14.81 -1.32
C ALA A 254 -16.87 15.91 -2.42
N SER A 255 -16.98 17.17 -2.02
CA SER A 255 -16.94 18.34 -2.91
C SER A 255 -15.53 18.85 -3.22
N ASP A 256 -14.48 18.30 -2.58
CA ASP A 256 -13.11 18.74 -2.84
C ASP A 256 -12.67 18.26 -4.23
N ALA A 257 -12.45 19.20 -5.16
CA ALA A 257 -11.94 18.92 -6.51
C ALA A 257 -10.40 18.85 -6.59
N GLY A 258 -9.70 19.06 -5.47
CA GLY A 258 -8.24 19.16 -5.41
C GLY A 258 -7.65 18.56 -4.13
N ALA A 259 -6.48 19.03 -3.71
CA ALA A 259 -5.88 18.57 -2.46
C ALA A 259 -6.72 19.04 -1.25
N SER A 260 -6.96 18.14 -0.30
CA SER A 260 -7.45 18.45 1.05
C SER A 260 -6.26 18.53 2.03
N THR A 261 -6.53 18.56 3.33
CA THR A 261 -5.49 18.55 4.37
C THR A 261 -4.54 17.36 4.23
N ASP A 262 -5.10 16.15 4.15
CA ASP A 262 -4.32 14.91 4.18
C ASP A 262 -4.36 14.12 2.88
N TRP A 263 -5.15 14.52 1.89
CA TRP A 263 -5.26 13.84 0.59
C TRP A 263 -4.89 14.76 -0.58
N GLN A 264 -3.88 14.39 -1.35
CA GLN A 264 -3.43 15.11 -2.54
C GLN A 264 -4.41 14.96 -3.73
N ASN A 265 -5.00 13.78 -3.87
CA ASN A 265 -6.04 13.44 -4.84
C ASN A 265 -6.98 12.40 -4.20
N GLU A 266 -7.79 11.68 -4.98
CA GLU A 266 -8.75 10.74 -4.42
C GLU A 266 -8.14 9.67 -3.49
N ILE A 267 -6.97 9.10 -3.83
CA ILE A 267 -6.39 7.95 -3.08
C ILE A 267 -4.95 8.18 -2.57
N HIS A 268 -4.32 9.29 -2.92
CA HIS A 268 -2.94 9.57 -2.51
C HIS A 268 -2.91 10.62 -1.39
N PRO A 269 -2.24 10.33 -0.26
CA PRO A 269 -2.03 11.31 0.81
C PRO A 269 -1.18 12.53 0.39
N THR A 270 -1.33 13.65 1.10
CA THR A 270 -0.40 14.78 1.03
C THR A 270 0.89 14.48 1.79
N ARG A 271 1.86 15.39 1.73
CA ARG A 271 3.05 15.35 2.61
C ARG A 271 2.71 15.30 4.10
N SER A 272 1.66 16.03 4.49
CA SER A 272 1.16 15.98 5.87
C SER A 272 0.61 14.60 6.17
N GLY A 273 -0.27 14.07 5.30
CA GLY A 273 -0.85 12.75 5.47
C GLY A 273 0.20 11.64 5.56
N TYR A 274 1.16 11.58 4.62
CA TYR A 274 2.23 10.59 4.68
C TYR A 274 3.09 10.68 5.94
N LYS A 275 3.32 11.89 6.48
CA LYS A 275 4.03 12.06 7.75
C LYS A 275 3.25 11.46 8.93
N GLN A 276 1.92 11.60 8.94
CA GLN A 276 1.07 10.99 9.96
C GLN A 276 1.07 9.46 9.85
N LEU A 277 0.96 8.93 8.63
CA LEU A 277 1.05 7.49 8.36
C LEU A 277 2.42 6.93 8.77
N ALA A 278 3.51 7.60 8.39
CA ALA A 278 4.87 7.18 8.74
C ALA A 278 5.09 7.11 10.26
N ALA A 279 4.46 8.00 11.04
CA ALA A 279 4.54 7.94 12.50
C ALA A 279 3.92 6.65 13.09
N LYS A 280 2.97 6.00 12.40
CA LYS A 280 2.43 4.69 12.79
C LYS A 280 3.42 3.55 12.51
N TRP A 281 4.25 3.68 11.48
CA TRP A 281 5.23 2.67 11.10
C TRP A 281 6.43 2.61 12.03
N VAL A 282 6.92 3.78 12.49
CA VAL A 282 8.12 3.89 13.34
C VAL A 282 8.16 2.88 14.49
N PRO A 283 7.16 2.81 15.40
CA PRO A 283 7.24 1.89 16.53
C PRO A 283 7.22 0.40 16.12
N VAL A 284 6.60 0.06 14.99
CA VAL A 284 6.57 -1.33 14.50
C VAL A 284 7.89 -1.72 13.86
N ILE A 285 8.47 -0.81 13.06
CA ILE A 285 9.79 -1.00 12.46
C ILE A 285 10.87 -1.15 13.56
N GLU A 286 10.87 -0.27 14.56
CA GLU A 286 11.87 -0.31 15.64
C GLU A 286 11.73 -1.51 16.56
N ALA A 287 10.56 -2.15 16.61
CA ALA A 287 10.33 -3.34 17.44
C ALA A 287 10.87 -4.64 16.84
N VAL A 288 11.23 -4.65 15.54
CA VAL A 288 11.55 -5.89 14.82
C VAL A 288 13.03 -6.07 14.46
N TYR A 289 13.88 -5.07 14.71
CA TYR A 289 15.32 -5.15 14.43
C TYR A 289 16.21 -4.73 15.60
#